data_AF-A0AAD4MFR9-F1
#
_entry.id   AF-A0AAD4MFR9-F1
#
_cell.length_a   1.000
_cell.length_b   1.000
_cell.length_c   1.000
_cell.angle_alpha   90.00
_cell.angle_beta   90.00
_cell.angle_gamma   90.00
#
_symmetry.space_group_name_H-M   'P 1'
#
loop_
_entity.id
_entity.type
_entity.pdbx_description
1 polymer ?
#
loop_
_entity_poly.entity_id
_entity_poly.type
_entity_poly.pdbx_seq_one_letter_code
_entity_poly.pdbx_strand_id
1 'polypeptide(L)'
;MNVLVAPVVSEKATMVGEKSNAVTFKVLQDATKPEIKAAVELMFKVEVKGVSVLNTKGKTKRFGKSVGRRDNVRKAYMKPTSPGQRGAVKISRDHLHKGAPHAALLEPQFQKAGRNNNGHITIRHRGGGAKHHYRVVDFRAQQDGIPAKVDRIEYDPNRTAHIALVCYADGERPYIIAPRGLEAGATLLSGAEAPIRAGNTLPIRNIPVGSTIHCIELQPARARRSPARPVPGHAAGREGVYAQVRMRSGEVRRIPHRMPRDHR
;
A
#
# COMPACT_ATOMS: atom_id res chain seq x y z
N MET A 1 22.71 -28.00 -1.21
CA MET A 1 23.42 -28.12 -2.50
C MET A 1 23.37 -26.77 -3.21
N ASN A 2 24.51 -26.15 -3.51
CA ASN A 2 24.55 -24.82 -4.11
C ASN A 2 24.47 -24.91 -5.64
N VAL A 3 23.28 -24.71 -6.19
CA VAL A 3 22.97 -24.88 -7.62
C VAL A 3 23.49 -23.71 -8.49
N LEU A 4 23.65 -22.53 -7.88
CA LEU A 4 24.14 -21.32 -8.53
C LEU A 4 25.66 -21.20 -8.32
N VAL A 5 26.42 -21.16 -9.41
CA VAL A 5 27.89 -21.11 -9.37
C VAL A 5 28.38 -19.67 -9.30
N ALA A 6 27.87 -18.78 -10.18
CA ALA A 6 28.24 -17.36 -10.19
C ALA A 6 27.25 -16.52 -11.02
N PRO A 7 27.05 -15.23 -10.71
CA PRO A 7 26.37 -14.30 -11.61
C PRO A 7 27.22 -14.06 -12.87
N VAL A 8 26.56 -13.95 -14.03
CA VAL A 8 27.24 -13.65 -15.30
C VAL A 8 27.02 -12.19 -15.65
N VAL A 9 28.03 -11.38 -15.39
CA VAL A 9 28.07 -9.97 -15.79
C VAL A 9 28.96 -9.87 -17.03
N SER A 10 28.34 -9.66 -18.19
CA SER A 10 29.02 -9.47 -19.48
C SER A 10 28.15 -8.54 -20.32
N GLU A 11 28.70 -7.73 -21.22
CA GLU A 11 27.91 -6.81 -22.06
C GLU A 11 26.67 -7.46 -22.68
N LYS A 12 26.81 -8.69 -23.19
CA LYS A 12 25.67 -9.45 -23.74
C LYS A 12 24.64 -9.84 -22.68
N ALA A 13 25.08 -10.16 -21.46
CA ALA A 13 24.20 -10.44 -20.33
C ALA A 13 23.51 -9.16 -19.83
N THR A 14 24.21 -8.03 -19.80
CA THR A 14 23.64 -6.72 -19.44
C THR A 14 22.63 -6.26 -20.49
N MET A 15 22.93 -6.40 -21.79
CA MET A 15 21.97 -6.13 -22.87
C MET A 15 20.72 -6.99 -22.79
N VAL A 16 20.86 -8.27 -22.41
CA VAL A 16 19.71 -9.17 -22.20
C VAL A 16 18.96 -8.78 -20.91
N GLY A 17 19.68 -8.32 -19.89
CA GLY A 17 19.12 -7.66 -18.70
C GLY A 17 18.29 -6.44 -19.08
N GLU A 18 18.78 -5.52 -19.90
CA GLU A 18 18.06 -4.32 -20.30
C GLU A 18 16.86 -4.64 -21.22
N LYS A 19 17.03 -5.51 -22.20
CA LYS A 19 15.97 -5.84 -23.18
C LYS A 19 14.86 -6.72 -22.60
N SER A 20 15.23 -7.66 -21.72
CA SER A 20 14.31 -8.69 -21.23
C SER A 20 14.17 -8.76 -19.71
N ASN A 21 14.76 -7.80 -18.98
CA ASN A 21 14.80 -7.75 -17.50
C ASN A 21 15.19 -9.11 -16.90
N ALA A 22 16.18 -9.74 -17.52
CA ALA A 22 16.62 -11.09 -17.22
C ALA A 22 17.99 -11.08 -16.55
N VAL A 23 18.06 -11.72 -15.38
CA VAL A 23 19.33 -11.93 -14.69
C VAL A 23 19.95 -13.24 -15.19
N THR A 24 21.24 -13.21 -15.49
CA THR A 24 21.97 -14.38 -16.01
C THR A 24 22.87 -14.97 -14.95
N PHE A 25 22.71 -16.27 -14.68
CA PHE A 25 23.56 -17.02 -13.76
C PHE A 25 24.27 -18.17 -14.47
N LYS A 26 25.50 -18.45 -14.05
CA LYS A 26 26.20 -19.72 -14.31
C LYS A 26 25.69 -20.72 -13.28
N VAL A 27 25.19 -21.84 -13.76
CA VAL A 27 24.64 -22.91 -12.94
C VAL A 27 25.42 -24.20 -13.14
N LEU A 28 25.27 -25.15 -12.21
CA LEU A 28 25.82 -26.50 -12.38
C LEU A 28 25.23 -27.19 -13.62
N GLN A 29 25.98 -28.10 -14.23
CA GLN A 29 25.62 -28.69 -15.52
C GLN A 29 24.43 -29.66 -15.41
N ASP A 30 24.36 -30.39 -14.30
CA ASP A 30 23.34 -31.35 -13.90
C ASP A 30 22.05 -30.70 -13.36
N ALA A 31 22.11 -29.43 -12.94
CA ALA A 31 21.01 -28.72 -12.29
C ALA A 31 19.68 -28.70 -13.09
N THR A 32 18.58 -29.14 -12.50
CA THR A 32 17.27 -29.08 -13.19
C THR A 32 16.66 -27.67 -13.15
N LYS A 33 15.72 -27.35 -14.06
CA LYS A 33 15.05 -26.03 -14.07
C LYS A 33 14.33 -25.71 -12.74
N PRO A 34 13.64 -26.67 -12.08
CA PRO A 34 13.03 -26.45 -10.77
C PRO A 34 14.07 -26.15 -9.68
N GLU A 35 15.20 -26.87 -9.66
CA GLU A 35 16.28 -26.63 -8.70
C GLU A 35 16.89 -25.23 -8.84
N ILE A 36 17.14 -24.78 -10.09
CA ILE A 36 17.65 -23.43 -10.36
C ILE A 36 16.64 -22.39 -9.89
N LYS A 37 15.34 -22.62 -10.14
CA LYS A 37 14.27 -21.74 -9.67
C LYS A 37 14.27 -21.63 -8.15
N ALA A 38 14.22 -22.76 -7.44
CA ALA A 38 14.19 -22.80 -5.98
C ALA A 38 15.42 -22.14 -5.35
N ALA A 39 16.61 -22.35 -5.93
CA ALA A 39 17.84 -21.74 -5.43
C ALA A 39 17.85 -20.21 -5.55
N VAL A 40 17.32 -19.66 -6.66
CA VAL A 40 17.22 -18.19 -6.84
C VAL A 40 16.16 -17.59 -5.92
N GLU A 41 15.01 -18.25 -5.79
CA GLU A 41 13.93 -17.80 -4.89
C GLU A 41 14.42 -17.74 -3.44
N LEU A 42 15.16 -18.77 -2.99
CA LEU A 42 15.74 -18.82 -1.66
C LEU A 42 16.84 -17.78 -1.46
N MET A 43 17.75 -17.61 -2.42
CA MET A 43 18.90 -16.71 -2.27
C MET A 43 18.52 -15.23 -2.31
N PHE A 44 17.53 -14.86 -3.13
CA PHE A 44 17.15 -13.45 -3.34
C PHE A 44 15.78 -13.08 -2.76
N LYS A 45 15.05 -14.03 -2.14
CA LYS A 45 13.72 -13.81 -1.56
C LYS A 45 12.72 -13.17 -2.54
N VAL A 46 12.77 -13.59 -3.80
CA VAL A 46 11.88 -13.11 -4.87
C VAL A 46 11.23 -14.29 -5.56
N GLU A 47 9.98 -14.14 -6.00
CA GLU A 47 9.28 -15.15 -6.78
C GLU A 47 9.76 -15.19 -8.24
N VAL A 48 10.11 -16.38 -8.71
CA VAL A 48 10.67 -16.60 -10.05
C VAL A 48 9.61 -17.18 -10.98
N LYS A 49 9.26 -16.43 -12.02
CA LYS A 49 8.23 -16.85 -12.98
C LYS A 49 8.67 -17.99 -13.90
N GLY A 50 9.93 -18.03 -14.32
CA GLY A 50 10.41 -19.05 -15.23
C GLY A 50 11.90 -18.98 -15.46
N VAL A 51 12.49 -20.15 -15.74
CA VAL A 51 13.92 -20.32 -15.96
C VAL A 51 14.14 -20.92 -17.34
N SER A 52 14.73 -20.14 -18.25
CA SER A 52 15.27 -20.68 -19.50
C SER A 52 16.72 -21.05 -19.30
N VAL A 53 17.19 -22.17 -19.86
CA VAL A 53 18.57 -22.62 -19.68
C VAL A 53 19.25 -22.88 -21.02
N LEU A 54 20.47 -22.38 -21.17
CA LEU A 54 21.28 -22.51 -22.38
C LEU A 54 22.58 -23.27 -22.07
N ASN A 55 22.80 -24.38 -22.78
CA ASN A 55 24.03 -25.16 -22.70
C ASN A 55 25.05 -24.65 -23.74
N THR A 56 26.06 -23.91 -23.29
CA THR A 56 27.14 -23.43 -24.15
C THR A 56 28.28 -24.42 -24.15
N LYS A 57 28.57 -25.03 -25.29
CA LYS A 57 29.73 -25.93 -25.42
C LYS A 57 31.02 -25.12 -25.27
N GLY A 58 31.94 -25.63 -24.45
CA GLY A 58 33.25 -25.02 -24.32
C GLY A 58 34.06 -25.19 -25.61
N LYS A 59 34.83 -24.15 -25.96
CA LYS A 59 35.68 -24.13 -27.15
C LYS A 59 37.01 -24.82 -26.85
N THR A 60 37.56 -25.49 -27.86
CA THR A 60 38.95 -25.96 -27.84
C THR A 60 39.87 -24.74 -27.82
N LYS A 61 40.80 -24.67 -26.86
CA LYS A 61 41.75 -23.58 -26.72
C LYS A 61 43.11 -24.14 -26.31
N ARG A 62 44.19 -23.58 -26.84
CA ARG A 62 45.53 -23.93 -26.41
C ARG A 62 45.77 -23.36 -25.00
N PHE A 63 46.17 -24.23 -24.06
CA PHE A 63 46.59 -23.87 -22.71
C PHE A 63 48.09 -24.16 -22.62
N GLY A 64 48.92 -23.14 -22.84
CA GLY A 64 50.38 -23.30 -22.89
C GLY A 64 50.82 -24.25 -24.01
N LYS A 65 51.51 -25.34 -23.67
CA LYS A 65 52.06 -26.32 -24.64
C LYS A 65 51.03 -27.36 -25.13
N SER A 66 49.91 -27.54 -24.44
CA SER A 66 48.87 -28.53 -24.79
C SER A 66 47.60 -27.89 -25.32
N VAL A 67 46.95 -28.54 -26.29
CA VAL A 67 45.60 -28.18 -26.74
C VAL A 67 44.59 -28.79 -25.77
N GLY A 68 43.82 -27.96 -25.08
CA GLY A 68 42.77 -28.40 -24.15
C GLY A 68 41.39 -27.89 -24.56
N ARG A 69 40.35 -28.31 -23.83
CA ARG A 69 38.98 -27.85 -24.05
C ARG A 69 38.47 -27.15 -22.81
N ARG A 70 37.86 -25.97 -22.96
CA ARG A 70 37.18 -25.29 -21.84
C ARG A 70 35.93 -26.07 -21.44
N ASP A 71 35.54 -26.00 -20.17
CA ASP A 71 34.30 -26.62 -19.70
C ASP A 71 33.06 -26.05 -20.39
N ASN A 72 32.03 -26.89 -20.51
CA ASN A 72 30.70 -26.46 -20.93
C ASN A 72 30.08 -25.56 -19.85
N VAL A 73 29.41 -24.49 -20.26
CA VAL A 73 28.77 -23.53 -19.35
C VAL A 73 27.28 -23.52 -19.57
N ARG A 74 26.52 -23.69 -18.49
CA ARG A 74 25.06 -23.62 -18.49
C ARG A 74 24.61 -22.25 -17.96
N LYS A 75 23.77 -21.52 -18.72
CA LYS A 75 23.29 -20.16 -18.39
C LYS A 75 21.78 -20.13 -18.21
N ALA A 76 21.28 -19.47 -17.16
CA ALA A 76 19.85 -19.31 -16.91
C ALA A 76 19.34 -17.88 -17.19
N TYR A 77 18.16 -17.69 -17.80
CA TYR A 77 17.50 -16.39 -18.05
C TYR A 77 16.09 -16.35 -17.44
N MET A 78 15.69 -15.20 -16.88
CA MET A 78 14.40 -15.00 -16.18
C MET A 78 13.60 -13.89 -16.84
N LYS A 79 12.29 -14.04 -17.14
CA LYS A 79 11.53 -13.05 -17.93
C LYS A 79 10.23 -12.58 -17.24
N PRO A 80 9.90 -11.27 -17.28
CA PRO A 80 8.54 -10.78 -17.10
C PRO A 80 7.67 -11.18 -18.30
N THR A 81 6.40 -11.54 -18.06
CA THR A 81 5.51 -12.21 -19.02
C THR A 81 5.05 -11.36 -20.21
N SER A 82 5.05 -10.03 -20.09
CA SER A 82 4.71 -9.13 -21.20
C SER A 82 5.43 -7.78 -21.10
N PRO A 83 5.62 -7.04 -22.21
CA PRO A 83 6.24 -5.71 -22.23
C PRO A 83 5.63 -4.73 -21.23
N GLY A 84 4.29 -4.76 -21.07
CA GLY A 84 3.56 -3.87 -20.16
C GLY A 84 3.71 -4.21 -18.67
N GLN A 85 4.16 -5.42 -18.33
CA GLN A 85 4.37 -5.83 -16.93
C GLN A 85 5.80 -5.52 -16.43
N ARG A 86 6.72 -5.07 -17.30
CA ARG A 86 8.14 -4.89 -16.95
C ARG A 86 8.40 -3.81 -15.92
N GLY A 87 7.62 -2.73 -15.94
CA GLY A 87 7.69 -1.63 -14.97
C GLY A 87 6.58 -1.67 -13.91
N ALA A 88 5.76 -2.73 -13.89
CA ALA A 88 4.61 -2.80 -13.01
C ALA A 88 5.04 -3.18 -11.59
N VAL A 89 4.95 -2.24 -10.65
CA VAL A 89 5.14 -2.49 -9.22
C VAL A 89 3.78 -2.71 -8.58
N LYS A 90 3.60 -3.85 -7.90
CA LYS A 90 2.39 -4.17 -7.13
C LYS A 90 2.68 -4.09 -5.63
N ILE A 91 1.74 -3.55 -4.87
CA ILE A 91 1.80 -3.51 -3.42
C ILE A 91 1.24 -4.85 -2.90
N SER A 92 1.91 -5.49 -1.93
CA SER A 92 1.37 -6.69 -1.25
C SER A 92 0.07 -6.31 -0.51
N ARG A 93 -0.92 -7.21 -0.56
CA ARG A 93 -2.25 -7.01 0.03
C ARG A 93 -2.63 -8.15 0.98
N ASP A 94 -1.65 -8.81 1.57
CA ASP A 94 -1.87 -10.06 2.30
C ASP A 94 -2.67 -9.86 3.59
N HIS A 95 -2.56 -8.67 4.19
CA HIS A 95 -3.29 -8.25 5.40
C HIS A 95 -4.72 -7.75 5.11
N LEU A 96 -5.12 -7.64 3.84
CA LEU A 96 -6.44 -7.15 3.47
C LEU A 96 -7.44 -8.30 3.37
N HIS A 97 -8.67 -8.03 3.80
CA HIS A 97 -9.78 -8.93 3.63
C HIS A 97 -10.06 -9.19 2.14
N LYS A 98 -10.23 -10.47 1.80
CA LYS A 98 -10.42 -10.96 0.42
C LYS A 98 -11.89 -11.12 0.01
N GLY A 99 -12.82 -11.02 0.97
CA GLY A 99 -14.25 -11.19 0.73
C GLY A 99 -14.96 -9.93 0.25
N ALA A 100 -16.30 -10.01 0.21
CA ALA A 100 -17.16 -8.91 -0.18
C ALA A 100 -17.20 -7.81 0.91
N PRO A 101 -17.36 -6.53 0.52
CA PRO A 101 -17.56 -5.44 1.46
C PRO A 101 -18.90 -5.56 2.20
N HIS A 102 -19.03 -4.82 3.30
CA HIS A 102 -20.23 -4.82 4.12
C HIS A 102 -21.42 -4.16 3.39
N ALA A 103 -22.41 -4.98 3.02
CA ALA A 103 -23.49 -4.57 2.12
C ALA A 103 -24.31 -3.36 2.61
N ALA A 104 -24.52 -3.22 3.92
CA ALA A 104 -25.33 -2.12 4.49
C ALA A 104 -24.68 -0.74 4.33
N LEU A 105 -23.36 -0.67 4.08
CA LEU A 105 -22.60 0.57 3.93
C LEU A 105 -22.11 0.80 2.49
N LEU A 106 -22.77 0.15 1.53
CA LEU A 106 -22.51 0.33 0.10
C LEU A 106 -23.58 1.22 -0.53
N GLU A 107 -23.13 2.26 -1.21
CA GLU A 107 -23.96 3.13 -2.02
C GLU A 107 -23.60 3.02 -3.51
N PRO A 108 -24.59 3.09 -4.42
CA PRO A 108 -24.31 3.16 -5.84
C PRO A 108 -23.57 4.47 -6.16
N GLN A 109 -22.47 4.37 -6.90
CA GLN A 109 -21.71 5.54 -7.33
C GLN A 109 -21.68 5.67 -8.84
N PHE A 110 -22.32 6.74 -9.33
CA PHE A 110 -22.33 7.08 -10.74
C PHE A 110 -21.12 7.93 -11.11
N GLN A 111 -20.34 7.46 -12.08
CA GLN A 111 -19.17 8.17 -12.59
C GLN A 111 -19.62 9.21 -13.63
N LYS A 112 -19.38 10.49 -13.36
CA LYS A 112 -19.71 11.59 -14.29
C LYS A 112 -18.73 11.73 -15.46
N ALA A 113 -17.66 10.94 -15.49
CA ALA A 113 -16.61 10.97 -16.52
C ALA A 113 -16.04 12.38 -16.81
N GLY A 114 -15.93 13.22 -15.78
CA GLY A 114 -15.40 14.60 -15.90
C GLY A 114 -16.39 15.63 -16.45
N ARG A 115 -17.68 15.28 -16.59
CA ARG A 115 -18.74 16.19 -17.03
C ARG A 115 -19.45 16.88 -15.86
N ASN A 116 -19.90 18.11 -16.08
CA ASN A 116 -20.77 18.84 -15.15
C ASN A 116 -22.27 18.53 -15.39
N ASN A 117 -23.16 19.23 -14.68
CA ASN A 117 -24.61 19.10 -14.82
C ASN A 117 -25.15 19.51 -16.20
N ASN A 118 -24.44 20.37 -16.94
CA ASN A 118 -24.80 20.75 -18.31
C ASN A 118 -24.24 19.77 -19.37
N GLY A 119 -23.57 18.70 -18.95
CA GLY A 119 -22.97 17.70 -19.84
C GLY A 119 -21.62 18.11 -20.46
N HIS A 120 -21.10 19.30 -20.13
CA HIS A 120 -19.80 19.77 -20.61
C HIS A 120 -18.66 19.12 -19.82
N ILE A 121 -17.58 18.77 -20.54
CA ILE A 121 -16.33 18.27 -19.92
C ILE A 121 -15.65 19.43 -19.20
N THR A 122 -15.66 19.42 -17.88
CA THR A 122 -14.95 20.41 -17.04
C THR A 122 -13.63 19.89 -16.51
N ILE A 123 -13.48 18.56 -16.43
CA ILE A 123 -12.25 17.90 -15.97
C ILE A 123 -11.78 16.92 -17.05
N ARG A 124 -10.59 17.17 -17.60
CA ARG A 124 -9.95 16.29 -18.59
C ARG A 124 -9.36 15.03 -17.94
N HIS A 125 -9.06 14.02 -18.76
CA HIS A 125 -8.44 12.74 -18.35
C HIS A 125 -9.25 11.94 -17.31
N ARG A 126 -10.58 11.95 -17.45
CA ARG A 126 -11.52 11.18 -16.62
C ARG A 126 -12.46 10.37 -17.51
N GLY A 127 -12.78 9.13 -17.11
CA GLY A 127 -13.68 8.22 -17.84
C GLY A 127 -13.08 6.82 -18.02
N GLY A 128 -13.92 5.83 -18.36
CA GLY A 128 -13.48 4.46 -18.71
C GLY A 128 -12.99 3.57 -17.56
N GLY A 129 -13.16 4.00 -16.30
CA GLY A 129 -12.79 3.20 -15.13
C GLY A 129 -13.78 2.07 -14.83
N ALA A 130 -13.33 1.07 -14.06
CA ALA A 130 -14.19 -0.01 -13.58
C ALA A 130 -15.31 0.51 -12.67
N LYS A 131 -16.50 -0.07 -12.76
CA LYS A 131 -17.63 0.24 -11.86
C LYS A 131 -17.26 -0.15 -10.42
N HIS A 132 -17.58 0.74 -9.49
CA HIS A 132 -17.36 0.53 -8.07
C HIS A 132 -18.49 1.18 -7.27
N HIS A 133 -18.72 0.65 -6.07
CA HIS A 133 -19.68 1.19 -5.10
C HIS A 133 -18.95 2.13 -4.14
N TYR A 134 -19.62 3.20 -3.74
CA TYR A 134 -19.13 4.08 -2.70
C TYR A 134 -19.28 3.39 -1.34
N ARG A 135 -18.22 3.42 -0.53
CA ARG A 135 -18.26 2.93 0.85
C ARG A 135 -18.47 4.09 1.80
N VAL A 136 -19.57 4.05 2.54
CA VAL A 136 -19.92 5.07 3.54
C VAL A 136 -18.97 4.93 4.73
N VAL A 137 -18.11 5.92 4.89
CA VAL A 137 -17.11 5.99 5.97
C VAL A 137 -17.55 7.03 6.99
N ASP A 138 -17.44 6.68 8.27
CA ASP A 138 -17.58 7.65 9.36
C ASP A 138 -16.28 8.43 9.54
N PHE A 139 -16.30 9.70 9.14
CA PHE A 139 -15.20 10.64 9.35
C PHE A 139 -15.28 11.39 10.68
N ARG A 140 -16.38 11.24 11.42
CA ARG A 140 -16.66 12.03 12.62
C ARG A 140 -16.37 11.26 13.91
N ALA A 141 -16.36 9.92 13.86
CA ALA A 141 -16.28 9.06 15.03
C ALA A 141 -17.36 9.46 16.05
N GLN A 142 -18.63 9.25 15.70
CA GLN A 142 -19.75 9.85 16.44
C GLN A 142 -19.96 9.29 17.84
N GLN A 143 -19.53 8.05 18.07
CA GLN A 143 -19.76 7.31 19.31
C GLN A 143 -18.60 7.51 20.30
N ASP A 144 -18.68 8.60 21.07
CA ASP A 144 -17.72 8.90 22.15
C ASP A 144 -17.96 7.98 23.36
N GLY A 145 -16.89 7.39 23.92
CA GLY A 145 -16.93 6.56 25.13
C GLY A 145 -17.25 5.07 24.92
N ILE A 146 -17.69 4.67 23.71
CA ILE A 146 -18.02 3.27 23.41
C ILE A 146 -16.79 2.56 22.82
N PRO A 147 -16.30 1.48 23.44
CA PRO A 147 -15.20 0.71 22.88
C PRO A 147 -15.66 -0.04 21.64
N ALA A 148 -14.80 -0.08 20.64
CA ALA A 148 -15.08 -0.68 19.35
C ALA A 148 -13.96 -1.64 18.95
N LYS A 149 -14.30 -2.78 18.36
CA LYS A 149 -13.32 -3.78 17.91
C LYS A 149 -13.18 -3.73 16.40
N VAL A 150 -11.95 -3.71 15.90
CA VAL A 150 -11.70 -3.83 14.46
C VAL A 150 -12.06 -5.24 14.02
N ASP A 151 -13.07 -5.38 13.15
CA ASP A 151 -13.45 -6.67 12.57
C ASP A 151 -12.43 -7.06 11.49
N ARG A 152 -12.21 -6.17 10.52
CA ARG A 152 -11.34 -6.44 9.36
C ARG A 152 -10.91 -5.17 8.65
N ILE A 153 -9.83 -5.28 7.88
CA ILE A 153 -9.27 -4.21 7.05
C ILE A 153 -9.57 -4.53 5.59
N GLU A 154 -10.12 -3.57 4.85
CA GLU A 154 -10.58 -3.75 3.49
C GLU A 154 -9.93 -2.75 2.53
N TYR A 155 -9.78 -3.20 1.28
CA TYR A 155 -9.35 -2.35 0.17
C TYR A 155 -10.53 -1.51 -0.28
N ASP A 156 -10.39 -0.19 -0.40
CA ASP A 156 -11.43 0.67 -0.96
C ASP A 156 -11.03 1.23 -2.34
N PRO A 157 -11.84 1.04 -3.40
CA PRO A 157 -11.54 1.60 -4.72
C PRO A 157 -11.71 3.13 -4.81
N ASN A 158 -12.39 3.76 -3.84
CA ASN A 158 -12.69 5.19 -3.87
C ASN A 158 -11.63 6.09 -3.25
N ARG A 159 -10.68 5.52 -2.52
CA ARG A 159 -9.61 6.25 -1.86
C ARG A 159 -8.32 5.46 -1.88
N THR A 160 -7.21 6.13 -1.61
CA THR A 160 -5.89 5.49 -1.56
C THR A 160 -5.64 4.76 -0.25
N ALA A 161 -6.23 5.24 0.86
CA ALA A 161 -6.12 4.62 2.18
C ALA A 161 -6.99 3.36 2.28
N HIS A 162 -6.57 2.41 3.10
CA HIS A 162 -7.40 1.27 3.49
C HIS A 162 -8.45 1.71 4.51
N ILE A 163 -9.54 0.96 4.59
CA ILE A 163 -10.60 1.19 5.58
C ILE A 163 -10.70 0.01 6.52
N ALA A 164 -11.07 0.29 7.76
CA ALA A 164 -11.34 -0.74 8.75
C ALA A 164 -12.84 -0.78 9.02
N LEU A 165 -13.43 -1.97 8.95
CA LEU A 165 -14.76 -2.21 9.48
C LEU A 165 -14.62 -2.40 10.98
N VAL A 166 -15.32 -1.59 11.76
CA VAL A 166 -15.26 -1.61 13.22
C VAL A 166 -16.63 -2.02 13.73
N CYS A 167 -16.68 -2.89 14.74
CA CYS A 167 -17.90 -3.25 15.44
C CYS A 167 -17.89 -2.59 16.82
N TYR A 168 -18.84 -1.71 17.07
CA TYR A 168 -19.07 -1.15 18.39
C TYR A 168 -19.81 -2.17 19.28
N ALA A 169 -19.77 -1.95 20.59
CA ALA A 169 -20.45 -2.80 21.56
C ALA A 169 -21.99 -2.79 21.42
N ASP A 170 -22.55 -1.73 20.83
CA ASP A 170 -23.98 -1.59 20.51
C ASP A 170 -24.41 -2.39 19.25
N GLY A 171 -23.46 -2.96 18.52
CA GLY A 171 -23.70 -3.71 17.29
C GLY A 171 -23.62 -2.87 16.00
N GLU A 172 -23.43 -1.55 16.08
CA GLU A 172 -23.19 -0.72 14.90
C GLU A 172 -21.83 -1.04 14.27
N ARG A 173 -21.79 -1.04 12.93
CA ARG A 173 -20.60 -1.43 12.17
C ARG A 173 -20.13 -0.41 11.15
N PRO A 174 -19.68 0.80 11.54
CA PRO A 174 -19.22 1.79 10.59
C PRO A 174 -17.82 1.45 10.04
N TYR A 175 -17.55 1.99 8.84
CA TYR A 175 -16.18 2.05 8.33
C TYR A 175 -15.45 3.27 8.88
N ILE A 176 -14.20 3.07 9.27
CA ILE A 176 -13.23 4.15 9.54
C ILE A 176 -12.06 4.07 8.56
N ILE A 177 -11.27 5.14 8.49
CA ILE A 177 -9.99 5.08 7.79
C ILE A 177 -8.99 4.31 8.63
N ALA A 178 -8.35 3.29 8.05
CA ALA A 178 -7.37 2.49 8.75
C ALA A 178 -6.04 3.26 8.84
N PRO A 179 -5.55 3.61 10.05
CA PRO A 179 -4.22 4.15 10.22
C PRO A 179 -3.17 3.06 9.99
N ARG A 180 -1.94 3.50 9.78
CA ARG A 180 -0.80 2.59 9.64
C ARG A 180 -0.62 1.79 10.93
N GLY A 181 -0.46 0.47 10.79
CA GLY A 181 -0.23 -0.44 11.91
C GLY A 181 -1.49 -0.83 12.68
N LEU A 182 -2.69 -0.45 12.21
CA LEU A 182 -3.93 -1.04 12.72
C LEU A 182 -4.03 -2.49 12.25
N GLU A 183 -4.40 -3.39 13.15
CA GLU A 183 -4.62 -4.80 12.88
C GLU A 183 -6.05 -5.21 13.21
N ALA A 184 -6.53 -6.28 12.59
CA ALA A 184 -7.81 -6.87 12.93
C ALA A 184 -7.80 -7.37 14.38
N GLY A 185 -8.91 -7.13 15.11
CA GLY A 185 -9.05 -7.45 16.51
C GLY A 185 -8.60 -6.36 17.48
N ALA A 186 -7.94 -5.30 17.03
CA ALA A 186 -7.56 -4.18 17.87
C ALA A 186 -8.79 -3.46 18.45
N THR A 187 -8.69 -3.00 19.70
CA THR A 187 -9.73 -2.19 20.36
C THR A 187 -9.44 -0.71 20.15
N LEU A 188 -10.46 0.01 19.71
CA LEU A 188 -10.48 1.44 19.48
C LEU A 188 -11.43 2.12 20.46
N LEU A 189 -11.12 3.36 20.80
CA LEU A 189 -11.96 4.21 21.63
C LEU A 189 -11.94 5.64 21.10
N SER A 190 -13.10 6.26 21.01
CA SER A 190 -13.24 7.70 20.73
C SER A 190 -13.59 8.43 22.02
N GLY A 191 -13.04 9.62 22.22
CA GLY A 191 -13.43 10.49 23.34
C GLY A 191 -12.29 11.32 23.91
N ALA A 192 -12.64 12.19 24.86
CA ALA A 192 -11.65 13.00 25.58
C ALA A 192 -10.73 12.13 26.45
N GLU A 193 -11.25 11.05 27.03
CA GLU A 193 -10.51 10.15 27.91
C GLU A 193 -9.89 8.95 27.19
N ALA A 194 -9.98 8.90 25.85
CA ALA A 194 -9.42 7.80 25.09
C ALA A 194 -7.88 7.75 25.23
N PRO A 195 -7.28 6.56 25.32
CA PRO A 195 -5.83 6.46 25.43
C PRO A 195 -5.16 6.90 24.12
N ILE A 196 -3.96 7.48 24.21
CA ILE A 196 -3.20 7.93 23.04
C ILE A 196 -2.61 6.70 22.34
N ARG A 197 -3.38 6.13 21.41
CA ARG A 197 -3.03 4.96 20.60
C ARG A 197 -3.45 5.17 19.15
N ALA A 198 -2.77 4.50 18.23
CA ALA A 198 -3.13 4.55 16.81
C ALA A 198 -4.56 4.04 16.60
N GLY A 199 -5.38 4.84 15.89
CA GLY A 199 -6.79 4.55 15.61
C GLY A 199 -7.79 5.18 16.58
N ASN A 200 -7.34 5.64 17.75
CA ASN A 200 -8.21 6.36 18.66
C ASN A 200 -8.43 7.80 18.19
N THR A 201 -9.64 8.30 18.41
CA THR A 201 -10.01 9.67 18.07
C THR A 201 -10.13 10.50 19.34
N LEU A 202 -9.35 11.56 19.43
CA LEU A 202 -9.33 12.47 20.57
C LEU A 202 -9.56 13.92 20.11
N PRO A 203 -10.13 14.78 20.96
CA PRO A 203 -10.01 16.21 20.78
C PRO A 203 -8.54 16.62 20.66
N ILE A 204 -8.23 17.54 19.74
CA ILE A 204 -6.85 18.01 19.47
C ILE A 204 -6.15 18.55 20.73
N ARG A 205 -6.93 18.96 21.74
CA ARG A 205 -6.50 19.37 23.07
C ARG A 205 -5.84 18.32 23.93
N ASN A 206 -6.15 17.05 23.69
CA ASN A 206 -5.65 15.95 24.48
C ASN A 206 -4.49 15.23 23.76
N ILE A 207 -4.18 15.58 22.50
CA ILE A 207 -3.13 14.94 21.72
C ILE A 207 -1.76 15.59 21.95
N PRO A 208 -0.74 14.87 22.44
CA PRO A 208 0.57 15.45 22.73
C PRO A 208 1.20 16.16 21.53
N VAL A 209 1.86 17.29 21.78
CA VAL A 209 2.64 18.00 20.77
C VAL A 209 3.75 17.08 20.25
N GLY A 210 4.02 17.12 18.95
CA GLY A 210 4.95 16.23 18.25
C GLY A 210 4.30 14.96 17.70
N SER A 211 3.08 14.62 18.10
CA SER A 211 2.37 13.43 17.59
C SER A 211 1.99 13.56 16.12
N THR A 212 2.12 12.47 15.37
CA THR A 212 1.56 12.35 14.02
C THR A 212 0.07 12.04 14.11
N ILE A 213 -0.76 12.93 13.57
CA ILE A 213 -2.22 12.84 13.57
C ILE A 213 -2.77 12.74 12.15
N HIS A 214 -3.97 12.21 11.98
CA HIS A 214 -4.68 12.11 10.69
C HIS A 214 -6.17 12.37 10.92
N CYS A 215 -6.94 12.49 9.83
CA CYS A 215 -8.38 12.79 9.91
C CYS A 215 -8.66 14.04 10.76
N ILE A 216 -8.00 15.14 10.41
CA ILE A 216 -8.08 16.39 11.17
C ILE A 216 -9.30 17.20 10.73
N GLU A 217 -10.18 17.52 11.68
CA GLU A 217 -11.33 18.40 11.45
C GLU A 217 -10.88 19.86 11.38
N LEU A 218 -11.20 20.57 10.28
CA LEU A 218 -10.78 21.97 10.09
C LEU A 218 -11.70 22.98 10.81
N GLN A 219 -12.97 22.62 10.97
CA GLN A 219 -13.98 23.43 11.65
C GLN A 219 -14.78 22.52 12.58
N PRO A 220 -14.89 22.83 13.88
CA PRO A 220 -15.64 22.02 14.83
C PRO A 220 -17.08 21.81 14.36
N ALA A 221 -17.56 20.57 14.44
CA ALA A 221 -18.94 20.17 14.16
C ALA A 221 -19.40 20.33 12.68
N ARG A 222 -18.50 20.59 11.74
CA ARG A 222 -18.80 20.66 10.29
C ARG A 222 -18.31 19.46 9.49
N ALA A 223 -18.01 18.34 10.17
CA ALA A 223 -17.59 17.08 9.56
C ALA A 223 -18.45 16.60 8.36
N ARG A 224 -19.75 16.93 8.29
CA ARG A 224 -20.63 16.55 7.17
C ARG A 224 -20.38 17.33 5.86
N ARG A 225 -19.95 18.60 5.93
CA ARG A 225 -19.67 19.45 4.75
C ARG A 225 -18.19 19.53 4.41
N SER A 226 -17.32 19.36 5.40
CA SER A 226 -15.87 19.35 5.23
C SER A 226 -15.32 18.14 5.95
N PRO A 227 -15.32 16.96 5.29
CA PRO A 227 -14.83 15.74 5.92
C PRO A 227 -13.38 15.92 6.33
N ALA A 228 -13.06 15.34 7.48
CA ALA A 228 -11.71 15.23 7.99
C ALA A 228 -10.77 14.73 6.88
N ARG A 229 -9.68 15.45 6.63
CA ARG A 229 -8.76 15.03 5.57
C ARG A 229 -8.00 13.78 6.05
N PRO A 230 -8.01 12.67 5.28
CA PRO A 230 -7.26 11.45 5.62
C PRO A 230 -5.74 11.61 5.53
N VAL A 231 -5.26 12.84 5.35
CA VAL A 231 -3.87 13.17 5.14
C VAL A 231 -3.22 13.35 6.51
N PRO A 232 -2.05 12.74 6.77
CA PRO A 232 -1.36 12.92 8.02
C PRO A 232 -0.83 14.37 8.18
N GLY A 233 -0.78 14.83 9.42
CA GLY A 233 -0.18 16.07 9.86
C GLY A 233 0.54 15.87 11.19
N HIS A 234 1.27 16.90 11.64
CA HIS A 234 1.99 16.89 12.91
C HIS A 234 1.44 17.96 13.81
N ALA A 235 1.13 17.61 15.06
CA ALA A 235 0.79 18.59 16.09
C ALA A 235 2.05 19.39 16.44
N ALA A 236 2.13 20.66 15.99
CA ALA A 236 3.33 21.49 16.11
C ALA A 236 3.37 22.26 17.43
N GLY A 237 2.22 22.70 17.93
CA GLY A 237 2.14 23.47 19.17
C GLY A 237 0.69 23.72 19.59
N ARG A 238 0.52 24.29 20.77
CA ARG A 238 -0.77 24.72 21.31
C ARG A 238 -0.64 26.16 21.77
N GLU A 239 -1.58 26.99 21.36
CA GLU A 239 -1.58 28.42 21.62
C GLU A 239 -3.01 28.86 21.96
N GLY A 240 -3.29 29.05 23.25
CA GLY A 240 -4.61 29.43 23.74
C GLY A 240 -5.72 28.48 23.27
N VAL A 241 -6.69 29.03 22.52
CA VAL A 241 -7.87 28.31 22.02
C VAL A 241 -7.58 27.54 20.71
N TYR A 242 -6.38 27.64 20.16
CA TYR A 242 -5.99 26.99 18.90
C TYR A 242 -4.82 26.02 19.10
N ALA A 243 -4.83 24.95 18.32
CA ALA A 243 -3.70 24.08 18.09
C ALA A 243 -3.06 24.42 16.73
N GLN A 244 -1.74 24.46 16.68
CA GLN A 244 -1.00 24.60 15.43
C GLN A 244 -0.70 23.22 14.87
N VAL A 245 -1.10 22.96 13.63
CA VAL A 245 -0.87 21.70 12.93
C VAL A 245 -0.09 21.96 11.66
N ARG A 246 1.01 21.23 11.50
CA ARG A 246 1.76 21.20 10.24
C ARG A 246 1.17 20.12 9.33
N MET A 247 0.59 20.54 8.23
CA MET A 247 -0.02 19.67 7.22
C MET A 247 1.06 19.03 6.34
N ARG A 248 0.72 17.94 5.63
CA ARG A 248 1.61 17.31 4.64
C ARG A 248 2.04 18.26 3.50
N SER A 249 1.25 19.29 3.20
CA SER A 249 1.62 20.34 2.23
C SER A 249 2.78 21.23 2.72
N GLY A 250 3.14 21.16 4.01
CA GLY A 250 4.08 22.08 4.65
C GLY A 250 3.40 23.28 5.32
N GLU A 251 2.13 23.55 5.00
CA GLU A 251 1.33 24.61 5.63
C GLU A 251 1.20 24.37 7.14
N VAL A 252 1.45 25.41 7.94
CA VAL A 252 1.14 25.43 9.37
C VAL A 252 -0.19 26.14 9.56
N ARG A 253 -1.19 25.41 10.06
CA ARG A 253 -2.56 25.89 10.18
C ARG A 253 -3.01 25.90 11.63
N ARG A 254 -3.71 26.96 12.03
CA ARG A 254 -4.39 27.09 13.32
C ARG A 254 -5.73 26.35 13.26
N ILE A 255 -5.93 25.42 14.18
CA ILE A 255 -7.13 24.58 14.29
C ILE A 255 -7.72 24.79 15.68
N PRO A 256 -9.00 25.16 15.82
CA PRO A 256 -9.58 25.43 17.14
C PRO A 256 -9.61 24.18 18.01
N HIS A 257 -9.35 24.33 19.31
CA HIS A 257 -9.76 23.35 20.31
C HIS A 257 -11.28 23.18 20.22
N ARG A 258 -11.74 21.94 20.10
CA ARG A 258 -13.15 21.62 20.28
C ARG A 258 -13.54 22.05 21.70
N MET A 259 -14.37 23.10 21.84
CA MET A 259 -15.16 23.30 23.06
C MET A 259 -16.15 22.12 23.17
N PRO A 260 -16.47 21.62 24.37
CA PRO A 260 -17.49 20.60 24.55
C PRO A 260 -18.79 21.02 23.86
N ARG A 261 -19.59 20.05 23.42
CA ARG A 261 -20.93 20.32 22.92
C ARG A 261 -21.75 20.87 24.10
N ASP A 262 -21.82 22.17 24.26
CA ASP A 262 -22.88 22.76 25.07
C ASP A 262 -24.20 22.49 24.35
N HIS A 263 -25.10 21.87 25.10
CA HIS A 263 -26.45 21.51 24.72
C HIS A 263 -27.16 22.65 23.97
N ARG A 264 -27.60 22.35 22.74
CA ARG A 264 -28.79 22.93 22.12
C ARG A 264 -29.47 21.84 21.32
#